data_AF-A0A6N2UVX5-F1
#
_entry.id   AF-A0A6N2UVX5-F1
#
_cell.length_a   1.000
_cell.length_b   1.000
_cell.length_c   1.000
_cell.angle_alpha   90.00
_cell.angle_beta   90.00
_cell.angle_gamma   90.00
#
_symmetry.space_group_name_H-M   'P 1'
#
loop_
_entity.id
_entity.type
_entity.pdbx_description
1 polymer ?
#
loop_
_entity_poly.entity_id
_entity_poly.type
_entity_poly.pdbx_seq_one_letter_code
_entity_poly.pdbx_strand_id
1 'polypeptide(L)' 'MRFFLDTANVDEIREANEMGIICGVTTNPSIISKEGRDFKEDYRVAFVE' A
#
# COMPACT_ATOMS: atom_id res chain seq x y z
N MET A 1 12.54 -13.93 -4.83
CA MET A 1 11.87 -13.48 -3.58
C MET A 1 11.02 -12.28 -3.96
N ARG A 2 9.77 -12.16 -3.49
CA ARG A 2 8.90 -11.00 -3.77
C ARG A 2 8.62 -10.28 -2.46
N PHE A 3 8.74 -8.96 -2.43
CA PHE A 3 8.44 -8.16 -1.25
C PHE A 3 7.12 -7.43 -1.44
N PHE A 4 6.28 -7.48 -0.40
CA PHE A 4 5.01 -6.77 -0.37
C PHE A 4 5.00 -5.87 0.86
N LEU A 5 4.50 -4.65 0.68
CA LEU A 5 4.35 -3.69 1.78
C LEU A 5 2.93 -3.78 2.36
N ASP A 6 2.81 -3.90 3.68
CA ASP A 6 1.51 -3.95 4.36
C ASP A 6 1.17 -2.57 4.95
N THR A 7 0.61 -1.69 4.11
CA THR A 7 0.33 -0.29 4.49
C THR A 7 -0.86 0.28 3.72
N ALA A 8 -1.45 1.35 4.23
CA ALA A 8 -2.39 2.23 3.51
C ALA A 8 -1.82 3.66 3.34
N ASN A 9 -0.57 3.86 3.76
CA ASN A 9 0.12 5.12 3.61
C ASN A 9 0.68 5.25 2.20
N VAL A 10 0.16 6.21 1.44
CA VAL A 10 0.49 6.37 0.01
C VAL A 10 1.92 6.89 -0.17
N ASP A 11 2.45 7.63 0.80
CA ASP A 11 3.82 8.17 0.71
C ASP A 11 4.85 7.05 0.90
N GLU A 12 4.61 6.14 1.86
CA GLU A 12 5.44 4.93 2.02
C GLU A 12 5.41 4.03 0.77
N ILE A 13 4.22 3.86 0.17
CA ILE A 13 4.06 3.08 -1.05
C ILE A 13 4.86 3.70 -2.20
N ARG A 14 4.79 5.03 -2.37
CA ARG A 14 5.53 5.75 -3.41
C ARG A 14 7.04 5.60 -3.22
N GLU A 15 7.55 5.82 -2.01
CA GLU A 15 8.97 5.71 -1.71
C GLU A 15 9.49 4.28 -1.98
N ALA A 16 8.80 3.26 -1.47
CA ALA A 16 9.19 1.87 -1.69
C ALA A 16 9.13 1.46 -3.17
N ASN A 17 8.17 2.02 -3.91
CA ASN A 17 8.05 1.83 -5.35
C ASN A 17 9.19 2.52 -6.13
N GLU A 18 9.54 3.76 -5.77
CA GLU A 18 10.66 4.51 -6.37
C GLU A 18 12.00 3.82 -6.12
N MET A 19 12.15 3.17 -4.96
CA MET A 19 13.31 2.32 -4.65
C MET A 19 13.35 1.02 -5.47
N GLY A 20 12.24 0.61 -6.10
CA GLY A 20 12.15 -0.63 -6.88
C GLY A 20 12.25 -1.91 -6.03
N ILE A 21 11.91 -1.83 -4.74
CA ILE A 21 12.10 -2.95 -3.79
C ILE A 21 10.84 -3.77 -3.55
N ILE A 22 9.65 -3.24 -3.87
CA ILE A 22 8.37 -3.93 -3.65
C ILE A 22 7.73 -4.38 -4.97
N CYS A 23 7.00 -5.49 -4.92
CA CYS A 23 6.21 -6.04 -6.02
C CYS A 23 4.72 -5.67 -5.91
N GLY A 24 4.34 -4.92 -4.89
CA GLY A 24 2.97 -4.53 -4.62
C GLY A 24 2.71 -4.25 -3.14
N VAL A 25 1.45 -3.97 -2.85
CA VAL A 25 0.98 -3.57 -1.52
C VAL A 25 -0.17 -4.46 -1.09
N THR A 26 -0.17 -4.86 0.17
CA THR A 26 -1.32 -5.45 0.85
C THR A 26 -1.89 -4.45 1.85
N THR A 27 -3.19 -4.53 2.09
CA THR A 27 -3.85 -3.69 3.10
C THR A 27 -5.09 -4.37 3.65
N ASN A 28 -5.61 -3.84 4.74
CA ASN A 28 -6.83 -4.32 5.39
C ASN A 28 -7.57 -3.16 6.09
N PRO A 29 -8.86 -3.31 6.44
CA PRO A 29 -9.65 -2.27 7.10
C PRO A 29 -8.98 -1.60 8.31
N SER A 30 -8.27 -2.39 9.12
CA SER A 30 -7.67 -1.91 10.35
C SER A 30 -6.48 -0.98 10.09
N ILE A 31 -5.71 -1.24 9.04
CA ILE A 31 -4.61 -0.37 8.61
C ILE A 31 -5.15 0.92 8.01
N ILE A 32 -6.15 0.82 7.12
CA ILE A 32 -6.80 1.99 6.48
C ILE A 32 -7.37 2.95 7.53
N SER A 33 -8.06 2.41 8.54
CA SER A 33 -8.65 3.19 9.64
C SER A 33 -7.59 3.93 10.48
N LYS A 34 -6.42 3.32 10.70
CA LYS A 34 -5.30 3.95 11.43
C LYS A 34 -4.69 5.12 10.65
N GLU A 35 -4.64 5.02 9.33
CA GLU A 35 -4.15 6.09 8.44
C GLU A 35 -5.20 7.19 8.19
N GLY A 36 -6.37 7.12 8.83
CA GLY A 36 -7.40 8.16 8.76
C GLY A 36 -8.10 8.27 7.40
N ARG A 37 -8.03 7.22 6.57
CA ARG A 37 -8.70 7.17 5.26
C ARG A 37 -10.06 6.47 5.34
N ASP A 38 -10.99 6.86 4.46
CA ASP A 38 -12.30 6.22 4.40
C ASP A 38 -12.22 4.89 3.61
N PHE A 39 -12.69 3.83 4.25
CA PHE A 39 -12.61 2.45 3.79
C PHE A 39 -13.22 2.22 2.41
N LYS A 40 -14.21 3.03 2.01
CA LYS A 40 -14.99 2.79 0.80
C LYS A 40 -14.32 3.26 -0.49
N GLU A 41 -13.36 4.18 -0.44
CA GLU A 41 -12.75 4.77 -1.64
C GLU A 41 -11.36 4.20 -1.99
N ASP A 42 -10.59 3.70 -1.02
CA ASP A 42 -9.16 3.44 -1.21
C ASP A 42 -8.76 2.00 -1.61
N TYR A 43 -9.71 1.17 -2.05
CA TYR A 43 -9.42 -0.15 -2.59
C TYR A 43 -8.96 -0.10 -4.04
N ARG A 44 -7.75 0.41 -4.27
CA ARG A 44 -7.05 0.22 -5.56
C ARG A 44 -5.82 -0.62 -5.29
N VAL A 45 -5.89 -1.90 -5.68
CA VAL A 45 -4.70 -2.76 -5.62
C VAL A 45 -3.71 -2.24 -6.64
N ALA A 46 -2.63 -1.61 -6.15
CA ALA A 46 -1.51 -1.21 -6.97
C ALA A 46 -0.65 -2.45 -7.23
N PHE A 47 -0.79 -3.02 -8.43
CA PHE A 47 0.21 -3.94 -8.97
C PHE A 47 1.26 -3.11 -9.69
N VAL A 48 2.48 -3.19 -9.19
CA VAL A 48 3.65 -2.62 -9.87
C VAL A 48 4.29 -3.78 -10.63
N GLU A 49 4.40 -3.67 -11.95
CA GLU A 49 5.11 -4.64 -12.79
C GLU A 49 6.63 -4.42 -12.75
#